data_AF-A0A952UNW8-F1
#
_entry.id   AF-A0A952UNW8-F1
#
_cell.length_a   1.000
_cell.length_b   1.000
_cell.length_c   1.000
_cell.angle_alpha   90.00
_cell.angle_beta   90.00
_cell.angle_gamma   90.00
#
_symmetry.space_group_name_H-M   'P 1'
#
loop_
_entity.id
_entity.type
_entity.pdbx_description
1 polymer ?
#
loop_
_entity_poly.entity_id
_entity_poly.type
_entity_poly.pdbx_seq_one_letter_code
_entity_poly.pdbx_strand_id
1 'polypeptide(L)'
;MEPLLERLLAGNERAVARAITLVESDDPRGRELLKRARPRTGRAAVVGITGSPGSGKSTLTDGLIAAARAAGRKVGVVAIDPTSPFSGGAILGDRIRMTRWHSDSGVFIRSMATRGHLGGLAAATLQAVALLDAAGFDTVFIETVGVGQSEVEIVTAADTTVVVLTPGQGDAVQAFKAGIMEIADVFCVNKYDHPGGDRLRREIRAAQELGEHGEWLAPVATTVASKGEGVDDLMRLVDEHRAYLVASGGLEAARRRRVRSEVRSALGERLRRQLVDGEEEAVDAVLAGRLSPEEVVDDLLRDVLFRSP
;
A
#
# COMPACT_ATOMS: atom_id res chain seq x y z
N MET A 1 20.75 -15.53 -11.94
CA MET A 1 19.97 -15.15 -10.74
C MET A 1 20.87 -14.50 -9.69
N GLU A 2 21.98 -15.13 -9.30
CA GLU A 2 22.97 -14.56 -8.36
C GLU A 2 23.40 -13.13 -8.68
N PRO A 3 23.75 -12.77 -9.94
CA PRO A 3 24.19 -11.41 -10.25
C PRO A 3 23.09 -10.35 -10.07
N LEU A 4 21.80 -10.75 -10.16
CA LEU A 4 20.68 -9.84 -9.93
C LEU A 4 20.42 -9.67 -8.44
N LEU A 5 20.51 -10.75 -7.65
CA LEU A 5 20.34 -10.71 -6.21
C LEU A 5 21.42 -9.87 -5.53
N GLU A 6 22.69 -10.08 -5.88
CA GLU A 6 23.80 -9.29 -5.32
C GLU A 6 23.62 -7.80 -5.60
N ARG A 7 23.27 -7.45 -6.84
CA ARG A 7 23.03 -6.06 -7.24
C ARG A 7 21.80 -5.46 -6.55
N LEU A 8 20.73 -6.23 -6.38
CA LEU A 8 19.55 -5.82 -5.62
C LEU A 8 19.94 -5.50 -4.17
N LEU A 9 20.65 -6.41 -3.50
CA LEU A 9 21.08 -6.24 -2.12
C LEU A 9 22.13 -5.12 -1.95
N ALA A 10 22.88 -4.80 -3.00
CA ALA A 10 23.74 -3.62 -3.07
C ALA A 10 22.96 -2.31 -3.34
N GLY A 11 21.62 -2.37 -3.43
CA GLY A 11 20.77 -1.21 -3.62
C GLY A 11 20.81 -0.63 -5.04
N ASN A 12 21.24 -1.40 -6.04
CA ASN A 12 21.32 -0.95 -7.43
C ASN A 12 19.92 -0.71 -8.01
N GLU A 13 19.62 0.53 -8.38
CA GLU A 13 18.30 0.97 -8.83
C GLU A 13 17.74 0.12 -10.00
N ARG A 14 18.56 -0.16 -11.02
CA ARG A 14 18.14 -0.99 -12.17
C ARG A 14 17.84 -2.43 -11.76
N ALA A 15 18.57 -2.97 -10.80
CA ALA A 15 18.31 -4.31 -10.26
C ALA A 15 17.01 -4.33 -9.44
N VAL A 16 16.75 -3.29 -8.64
CA VAL A 16 15.49 -3.09 -7.92
C VAL A 16 14.31 -3.04 -8.89
N ALA A 17 14.37 -2.16 -9.91
CA ALA A 17 13.33 -2.04 -10.92
C ALA A 17 13.08 -3.37 -11.65
N ARG A 18 14.15 -4.10 -12.01
CA ARG A 18 14.04 -5.40 -12.68
C ARG A 18 13.43 -6.45 -11.76
N ALA A 19 13.82 -6.49 -10.48
CA ALA A 19 13.27 -7.40 -9.49
C ALA A 19 11.78 -7.17 -9.29
N ILE A 20 11.38 -5.90 -9.15
CA ILE A 20 9.97 -5.51 -9.01
C ILE A 20 9.18 -5.89 -10.28
N THR A 21 9.74 -5.65 -11.47
CA THR A 21 9.11 -6.07 -12.73
C THR A 21 8.87 -7.58 -12.79
N LEU A 22 9.82 -8.40 -12.31
CA LEU A 22 9.69 -9.86 -12.33
C LEU A 22 8.58 -10.35 -11.38
N VAL A 23 8.45 -9.78 -10.18
CA VAL A 23 7.35 -10.15 -9.28
C VAL A 23 6.01 -9.60 -9.78
N GLU A 24 6.03 -8.42 -10.40
CA GLU A 24 4.87 -7.82 -11.02
C GLU A 24 4.32 -8.67 -12.18
N SER A 25 5.17 -9.28 -12.99
CA SER A 25 4.76 -10.19 -14.06
C SER A 25 4.51 -11.64 -13.63
N ASP A 26 4.49 -11.95 -12.32
CA ASP A 26 4.45 -13.30 -11.75
C ASP A 26 5.49 -14.28 -12.33
N ASP A 27 6.66 -13.76 -12.71
CA ASP A 27 7.74 -14.57 -13.25
C ASP A 27 8.30 -15.49 -12.14
N PRO A 28 8.47 -16.81 -12.37
CA PRO A 28 9.06 -17.73 -11.38
C PRO A 28 10.41 -17.25 -10.84
N ARG A 29 11.21 -16.55 -11.65
CA ARG A 29 12.49 -15.95 -11.24
C ARG A 29 12.30 -14.85 -10.20
N GLY A 30 11.22 -14.06 -10.31
CA GLY A 30 10.88 -13.04 -9.32
C GLY A 30 10.55 -13.66 -7.97
N ARG A 31 9.79 -14.76 -7.95
CA ARG A 31 9.46 -15.51 -6.74
C ARG A 31 10.70 -16.08 -6.05
N GLU A 32 11.60 -16.70 -6.82
CA GLU A 32 12.86 -17.23 -6.27
C GLU A 32 13.79 -16.10 -5.77
N LEU A 33 13.87 -14.98 -6.49
CA LEU A 33 14.63 -13.81 -6.05
C LEU A 33 14.12 -13.27 -4.72
N LEU A 34 12.80 -13.08 -4.60
CA LEU A 34 12.17 -12.60 -3.38
C LEU A 34 12.42 -13.55 -2.21
N LYS A 35 12.26 -14.87 -2.42
CA LYS A 35 12.55 -15.89 -1.41
C LYS A 35 13.97 -15.75 -0.85
N ARG A 36 14.96 -15.53 -1.72
CA ARG A 36 16.36 -15.32 -1.30
C ARG A 36 16.62 -13.96 -0.67
N ALA A 37 15.86 -12.93 -1.04
CA ALA A 37 15.97 -11.58 -0.49
C ALA A 37 15.30 -11.45 0.90
N ARG A 38 14.25 -12.24 1.20
CA ARG A 38 13.47 -12.21 2.44
C ARG A 38 14.30 -12.17 3.74
N PRO A 39 15.40 -12.95 3.90
CA PRO A 39 16.22 -12.88 5.10
C PRO A 39 16.86 -11.50 5.36
N ARG A 40 16.90 -10.60 4.37
CA ARG A 40 17.41 -9.23 4.49
C ARG A 40 16.33 -8.18 4.73
N THR A 41 15.06 -8.59 4.88
CA THR A 41 13.93 -7.69 5.14
C THR A 41 13.69 -7.46 6.63
N GLY A 42 12.75 -6.57 6.94
CA GLY A 42 12.33 -6.14 8.26
C GLY A 42 12.94 -4.82 8.73
N ARG A 43 13.80 -4.17 7.93
CA ARG A 43 14.55 -3.00 8.39
C ARG A 43 13.85 -1.71 8.06
N ALA A 44 13.20 -1.62 6.91
CA ALA A 44 12.51 -0.42 6.47
C ALA A 44 11.37 0.00 7.41
N ALA A 45 11.09 1.30 7.48
CA ALA A 45 9.82 1.84 7.94
C ALA A 45 8.81 1.79 6.79
N VAL A 46 7.80 0.93 6.90
CA VAL A 46 6.74 0.85 5.89
C VAL A 46 5.58 1.75 6.31
N VAL A 47 5.34 2.81 5.55
CA VAL A 47 4.37 3.85 5.88
C VAL A 47 3.30 3.90 4.79
N GLY A 48 2.06 3.60 5.17
CA GLY A 48 0.90 3.71 4.29
C GLY A 48 0.32 5.11 4.32
N ILE A 49 -0.01 5.68 3.16
CA ILE A 49 -0.64 7.00 3.03
C ILE A 49 -1.95 6.82 2.28
N THR A 50 -3.06 7.15 2.95
CA THR A 50 -4.41 6.95 2.41
C THR A 50 -5.32 8.13 2.70
N GLY A 51 -6.49 8.16 2.06
CA GLY A 51 -7.50 9.21 2.16
C GLY A 51 -8.09 9.56 0.80
N SER A 52 -9.16 10.34 0.81
CA SER A 52 -9.99 10.63 -0.36
C SER A 52 -9.20 11.18 -1.56
N PRO A 53 -9.70 11.07 -2.81
CA PRO A 53 -9.06 11.65 -3.97
C PRO A 53 -9.00 13.17 -3.82
N GLY A 54 -7.90 13.79 -4.24
CA GLY A 54 -7.75 15.25 -4.14
C GLY A 54 -7.44 15.78 -2.73
N SER A 55 -7.33 14.92 -1.70
CA SER A 55 -6.85 15.30 -0.36
C SER A 55 -5.39 15.79 -0.32
N GLY A 56 -4.65 15.62 -1.42
CA GLY A 56 -3.27 16.07 -1.57
C GLY A 56 -2.23 15.03 -1.16
N LYS A 57 -2.59 13.74 -1.12
CA LYS A 57 -1.69 12.62 -0.77
C LYS A 57 -0.37 12.67 -1.53
N SER A 58 -0.39 12.74 -2.87
CA SER A 58 0.86 12.74 -3.64
C SER A 58 1.76 13.94 -3.34
N THR A 59 1.17 15.12 -3.10
CA THR A 59 1.92 16.31 -2.68
C THR A 59 2.47 16.16 -1.26
N LEU A 60 1.72 15.50 -0.37
CA LEU A 60 2.17 15.19 0.99
C LEU A 60 3.29 14.16 0.98
N THR A 61 3.15 13.05 0.22
CA THR A 61 4.18 12.04 -0.02
C THR A 61 5.45 12.71 -0.54
N ASP A 62 5.33 13.60 -1.52
CA ASP A 62 6.46 14.37 -2.07
C ASP A 62 7.21 15.17 -0.99
N GLY A 63 6.48 15.81 -0.08
CA GLY A 63 7.03 16.48 1.10
C GLY A 63 7.71 15.51 2.07
N LEU A 64 7.07 14.37 2.38
CA LEU A 64 7.63 13.35 3.28
C LEU A 64 8.91 12.73 2.72
N ILE A 65 9.02 12.57 1.40
CA ILE A 65 10.28 12.19 0.75
C ILE A 65 11.34 13.24 1.05
N ALA A 66 11.03 14.55 0.91
CA ALA A 66 11.99 15.61 1.23
C ALA A 66 12.47 15.56 2.68
N ALA A 67 11.54 15.42 3.64
CA ALA A 67 11.86 15.33 5.06
C ALA A 67 12.74 14.10 5.36
N ALA A 68 12.41 12.94 4.78
CA ALA A 68 13.19 11.72 4.95
C ALA A 68 14.59 11.82 4.32
N ARG A 69 14.71 12.41 3.13
CA ARG A 69 15.98 12.64 2.44
C ARG A 69 16.85 13.66 3.16
N ALA A 70 16.27 14.71 3.73
CA ALA A 70 17.00 15.67 4.58
C ALA A 70 17.61 15.00 5.83
N ALA A 71 16.97 13.95 6.34
CA ALA A 71 17.50 13.10 7.41
C ALA A 71 18.49 12.01 6.92
N GLY A 72 18.89 12.03 5.64
CA GLY A 72 19.85 11.08 5.06
C GLY A 72 19.28 9.71 4.71
N ARG A 73 17.96 9.47 4.87
CA ARG A 73 17.32 8.17 4.65
C ARG A 73 17.16 7.84 3.18
N LYS A 74 17.37 6.59 2.77
CA LYS A 74 17.01 6.10 1.43
C LYS A 74 15.50 5.80 1.39
N VAL A 75 14.80 6.32 0.38
CA VAL A 75 13.32 6.33 0.32
C VAL A 75 12.80 5.56 -0.89
N GLY A 76 11.96 4.56 -0.63
CA GLY A 76 11.19 3.86 -1.66
C GLY A 76 9.75 4.35 -1.64
N VAL A 77 9.11 4.42 -2.80
CA VAL A 77 7.70 4.75 -2.94
C VAL A 77 7.03 3.73 -3.84
N VAL A 78 5.98 3.09 -3.34
CA VAL A 78 5.09 2.23 -4.11
C VAL A 78 3.74 2.94 -4.22
N ALA A 79 3.53 3.64 -5.33
CA ALA A 79 2.28 4.31 -5.62
C ALA A 79 1.29 3.31 -6.26
N ILE A 80 0.13 3.16 -5.66
CA ILE A 80 -0.95 2.35 -6.22
C ILE A 80 -1.76 3.24 -7.15
N ASP A 81 -1.88 2.80 -8.40
CA ASP A 81 -2.59 3.49 -9.47
C ASP A 81 -3.77 2.64 -9.97
N PRO A 82 -4.83 3.27 -10.53
CA PRO A 82 -5.86 2.51 -11.22
C PRO A 82 -5.24 1.68 -12.35
N THR A 83 -5.89 0.54 -12.63
CA THR A 83 -5.46 -0.36 -13.70
C THR A 83 -5.92 0.18 -15.04
N SER A 84 -5.00 0.29 -15.99
CA SER A 84 -5.30 0.63 -17.38
C SER A 84 -6.11 -0.50 -18.03
N PRO A 85 -7.29 -0.22 -18.61
CA PRO A 85 -8.09 -1.25 -19.28
C PRO A 85 -7.42 -1.77 -20.56
N PHE A 86 -6.45 -1.04 -21.10
CA PHE A 86 -5.77 -1.41 -22.34
C PHE A 86 -4.47 -2.18 -22.11
N SER A 87 -3.66 -1.76 -21.13
CA SER A 87 -2.33 -2.36 -20.90
C SER A 87 -2.26 -3.27 -19.67
N GLY A 88 -3.27 -3.23 -18.78
CA GLY A 88 -3.25 -3.92 -17.49
C GLY A 88 -2.24 -3.33 -16.48
N GLY A 89 -1.46 -2.32 -16.87
CA GLY A 89 -0.50 -1.61 -16.02
C GLY A 89 -1.09 -0.36 -15.35
N ALA A 90 -0.25 0.36 -14.59
CA ALA A 90 -0.66 1.59 -13.92
C ALA A 90 -0.99 2.71 -14.93
N ILE A 91 -2.11 3.41 -14.74
CA ILE A 91 -2.53 4.50 -15.65
C ILE A 91 -1.59 5.71 -15.59
N LEU A 92 -1.22 6.14 -14.37
CA LEU A 92 -0.43 7.37 -14.18
C LEU A 92 1.06 7.08 -14.39
N GLY A 93 1.56 6.01 -13.78
CA GLY A 93 2.94 5.57 -13.97
C GLY A 93 3.97 6.49 -13.30
N ASP A 94 5.20 5.99 -13.25
CA ASP A 94 6.29 6.62 -12.47
C ASP A 94 6.68 8.01 -12.97
N ARG A 95 6.66 8.20 -14.29
CA ARG A 95 7.29 9.36 -14.95
C ARG A 95 6.61 10.70 -14.65
N ILE A 96 5.34 10.68 -14.24
CA ILE A 96 4.58 11.90 -13.94
C ILE A 96 4.40 12.15 -12.45
N ARG A 97 4.71 11.15 -11.61
CA ARG A 97 4.61 11.28 -10.16
C ARG A 97 5.95 11.78 -9.62
N MET A 98 5.90 12.82 -8.80
CA MET A 98 7.05 13.21 -7.94
C MET A 98 8.36 13.37 -8.74
N THR A 99 8.25 14.00 -9.92
CA THR A 99 9.30 14.03 -10.97
C THR A 99 10.64 14.56 -10.48
N ARG A 100 10.63 15.47 -9.50
CA ARG A 100 11.85 16.08 -8.93
C ARG A 100 12.84 15.07 -8.35
N TRP A 101 12.39 13.88 -7.97
CA TRP A 101 13.23 12.85 -7.34
C TRP A 101 13.88 11.87 -8.32
N HIS A 102 13.54 11.91 -9.60
CA HIS A 102 14.06 10.93 -10.57
C HIS A 102 15.59 10.98 -10.73
N SER A 103 16.23 12.08 -10.34
CA SER A 103 17.69 12.24 -10.35
C SER A 103 18.35 11.96 -9.00
N ASP A 104 17.59 11.76 -7.91
CA ASP A 104 18.14 11.44 -6.59
C ASP A 104 18.30 9.92 -6.45
N SER A 105 19.55 9.45 -6.46
CA SER A 105 19.90 8.04 -6.28
C SER A 105 19.43 7.41 -4.94
N GLY A 106 19.07 8.25 -3.97
CA GLY A 106 18.49 7.83 -2.71
C GLY A 106 16.97 7.69 -2.71
N VAL A 107 16.30 8.00 -3.83
CA VAL A 107 14.84 7.84 -3.98
C VAL A 107 14.53 6.87 -5.11
N PHE A 108 13.57 5.97 -4.89
CA PHE A 108 13.04 5.09 -5.90
C PHE A 108 11.52 5.12 -5.89
N ILE A 109 10.89 5.30 -7.04
CA ILE A 109 9.44 5.42 -7.17
C ILE A 109 8.95 4.36 -8.15
N ARG A 110 7.91 3.62 -7.75
CA ARG A 110 7.23 2.62 -8.56
C ARG A 110 5.71 2.73 -8.45
N SER A 111 5.06 2.87 -9.60
CA SER A 111 3.62 2.90 -9.81
C SER A 111 3.18 1.50 -10.15
N MET A 112 2.24 0.98 -9.39
CA MET A 112 1.74 -0.39 -9.51
C MET A 112 0.22 -0.36 -9.70
N ALA A 113 -0.26 -1.16 -10.65
CA ALA A 113 -1.70 -1.29 -10.89
C ALA A 113 -2.38 -2.10 -9.79
N THR A 114 -3.63 -1.76 -9.47
CA THR A 114 -4.51 -2.54 -8.59
C THR A 114 -4.86 -3.94 -9.13
N ARG A 115 -4.77 -4.13 -10.44
CA ARG A 115 -5.06 -5.37 -11.20
C ARG A 115 -6.40 -6.04 -10.88
N GLY A 116 -7.42 -5.23 -10.62
CA GLY A 116 -8.79 -5.73 -10.38
C GLY A 116 -8.90 -6.66 -9.17
N HIS A 117 -7.99 -6.54 -8.18
CA HIS A 117 -8.07 -7.30 -6.94
C HIS A 117 -9.36 -6.96 -6.19
N LEU A 118 -10.14 -7.99 -5.87
CA LEU A 118 -11.34 -7.92 -5.03
C LEU A 118 -10.90 -8.18 -3.58
N GLY A 119 -10.60 -7.11 -2.85
CA GLY A 119 -10.27 -7.18 -1.42
C GLY A 119 -8.78 -7.32 -1.14
N GLY A 120 -8.07 -6.20 -1.10
CA GLY A 120 -6.67 -6.09 -0.69
C GLY A 120 -5.78 -5.49 -1.78
N LEU A 121 -4.60 -5.03 -1.36
CA LEU A 121 -3.52 -4.72 -2.29
C LEU A 121 -3.06 -5.98 -3.02
N ALA A 122 -2.68 -5.81 -4.29
CA ALA A 122 -2.08 -6.88 -5.07
C ALA A 122 -0.86 -7.46 -4.36
N ALA A 123 -0.66 -8.78 -4.43
CA ALA A 123 0.48 -9.45 -3.82
C ALA A 123 1.82 -8.81 -4.26
N ALA A 124 1.91 -8.44 -5.54
CA ALA A 124 3.08 -7.79 -6.11
C ALA A 124 3.47 -6.47 -5.40
N THR A 125 2.51 -5.71 -4.87
CA THR A 125 2.77 -4.50 -4.08
C THR A 125 3.56 -4.84 -2.82
N LEU A 126 3.10 -5.82 -2.06
CA LEU A 126 3.75 -6.26 -0.81
C LEU A 126 5.13 -6.88 -1.10
N GLN A 127 5.26 -7.57 -2.23
CA GLN A 127 6.53 -8.11 -2.72
C GLN A 127 7.51 -7.00 -3.12
N ALA A 128 7.04 -5.93 -3.75
CA ALA A 128 7.86 -4.76 -4.08
C ALA A 128 8.38 -4.06 -2.82
N VAL A 129 7.53 -3.88 -1.81
CA VAL A 129 7.92 -3.34 -0.49
C VAL A 129 9.02 -4.21 0.13
N ALA A 130 8.87 -5.53 0.12
CA ALA A 130 9.89 -6.45 0.63
C ALA A 130 11.21 -6.39 -0.17
N LEU A 131 11.16 -6.20 -1.48
CA LEU A 131 12.37 -6.03 -2.31
C LEU A 131 13.08 -4.71 -2.01
N LEU A 132 12.34 -3.62 -1.78
CA LEU A 132 12.91 -2.32 -1.39
C LEU A 132 13.58 -2.41 -0.01
N ASP A 133 12.92 -3.02 0.97
CA ASP A 133 13.49 -3.27 2.29
C ASP A 133 14.80 -4.07 2.19
N ALA A 134 14.79 -5.19 1.45
CA ALA A 134 15.98 -6.00 1.21
C ALA A 134 17.11 -5.25 0.48
N ALA A 135 16.77 -4.26 -0.37
CA ALA A 135 17.69 -3.42 -1.11
C ALA A 135 18.26 -2.24 -0.28
N GLY A 136 17.95 -2.19 1.02
CA GLY A 136 18.51 -1.22 1.96
C GLY A 136 17.82 0.14 1.92
N PHE A 137 16.54 0.20 1.56
CA PHE A 137 15.74 1.41 1.75
C PHE A 137 15.32 1.54 3.22
N ASP A 138 15.52 2.71 3.80
CA ASP A 138 15.23 2.98 5.22
C ASP A 138 13.74 3.26 5.44
N THR A 139 13.07 3.86 4.46
CA THR A 139 11.64 4.18 4.52
C THR A 139 10.99 3.81 3.19
N VAL A 140 9.86 3.12 3.24
CA VAL A 140 9.06 2.75 2.08
C VAL A 140 7.65 3.31 2.27
N PHE A 141 7.29 4.30 1.46
CA PHE A 141 5.94 4.84 1.41
C PHE A 141 5.07 4.01 0.46
N ILE A 142 3.85 3.71 0.88
CA ILE A 142 2.82 3.11 0.02
C ILE A 142 1.68 4.12 -0.09
N GLU A 143 1.43 4.65 -1.27
CA GLU A 143 0.38 5.65 -1.49
C GLU A 143 -0.81 5.02 -2.24
N THR A 144 -2.03 5.19 -1.75
CA THR A 144 -3.23 4.72 -2.44
C THR A 144 -3.79 5.78 -3.41
N VAL A 145 -4.60 5.35 -4.40
CA VAL A 145 -5.30 6.27 -5.31
C VAL A 145 -6.33 7.14 -4.55
N GLY A 146 -6.88 6.62 -3.45
CA GLY A 146 -7.96 7.24 -2.67
C GLY A 146 -9.36 7.00 -3.23
N VAL A 147 -9.55 6.13 -4.22
CA VAL A 147 -10.88 5.72 -4.69
C VAL A 147 -11.20 4.29 -4.24
N GLY A 148 -12.39 4.05 -3.70
CA GLY A 148 -12.86 2.72 -3.31
C GLY A 148 -12.40 2.24 -1.93
N GLN A 149 -12.48 0.93 -1.69
CA GLN A 149 -12.17 0.27 -0.41
C GLN A 149 -10.67 0.10 -0.12
N SER A 150 -9.78 0.60 -0.99
CA SER A 150 -8.32 0.50 -0.80
C SER A 150 -7.81 1.26 0.42
N GLU A 151 -8.63 2.11 1.03
CA GLU A 151 -8.27 2.84 2.24
C GLU A 151 -8.09 1.93 3.46
N VAL A 152 -8.86 0.86 3.57
CA VAL A 152 -8.74 -0.13 4.66
C VAL A 152 -7.63 -1.13 4.37
N GLU A 153 -7.32 -1.38 3.10
CA GLU A 153 -6.37 -2.40 2.68
C GLU A 153 -4.92 -2.05 3.06
N ILE A 154 -4.60 -0.75 3.10
CA ILE A 154 -3.27 -0.22 3.43
C ILE A 154 -2.77 -0.65 4.82
N VAL A 155 -3.70 -0.87 5.76
CA VAL A 155 -3.43 -1.27 7.16
C VAL A 155 -2.74 -2.61 7.22
N THR A 156 -3.12 -3.50 6.31
CA THR A 156 -2.53 -4.83 6.22
C THR A 156 -1.17 -4.79 5.52
N ALA A 157 -0.81 -3.65 4.92
CA ALA A 157 0.36 -3.46 4.08
C ALA A 157 1.44 -2.55 4.69
N ALA A 158 1.15 -1.84 5.78
CA ALA A 158 2.06 -0.89 6.41
C ALA A 158 2.35 -1.23 7.89
N ASP A 159 3.44 -0.67 8.42
CA ASP A 159 3.69 -0.61 9.87
C ASP A 159 2.90 0.55 10.48
N THR A 160 2.95 1.72 9.84
CA THR A 160 2.26 2.96 10.23
C THR A 160 1.33 3.41 9.10
N THR A 161 0.07 3.69 9.41
CA THR A 161 -0.92 4.22 8.47
C THR A 161 -1.21 5.68 8.77
N VAL A 162 -0.95 6.54 7.79
CA VAL A 162 -1.29 7.96 7.78
C VAL A 162 -2.61 8.14 7.02
N VAL A 163 -3.66 8.57 7.72
CA VAL A 163 -4.93 8.94 7.11
C VAL A 163 -4.98 10.44 6.86
N VAL A 164 -5.04 10.81 5.59
CA VAL A 164 -5.06 12.20 5.12
C VAL A 164 -6.50 12.65 4.92
N LEU A 165 -6.90 13.66 5.68
CA LEU A 165 -8.22 14.28 5.62
C LEU A 165 -8.08 15.74 5.21
N THR A 166 -9.12 16.30 4.58
CA THR A 166 -9.11 17.73 4.21
C THR A 166 -10.40 18.44 4.62
N PRO A 167 -10.34 19.75 4.97
CA PRO A 167 -11.53 20.52 5.30
C PRO A 167 -12.53 20.61 4.13
N GLY A 168 -13.83 20.55 4.43
CA GLY A 168 -14.89 20.89 3.47
C GLY A 168 -15.28 19.81 2.45
N GLN A 169 -14.61 18.64 2.44
CA GLN A 169 -14.90 17.56 1.49
C GLN A 169 -16.02 16.59 1.93
N GLY A 170 -16.65 16.80 3.09
CA GLY A 170 -17.58 15.80 3.67
C GLY A 170 -16.88 14.54 4.22
N ASP A 171 -15.57 14.43 3.98
CA ASP A 171 -14.66 13.37 4.45
C ASP A 171 -14.78 13.07 5.94
N ALA A 172 -15.03 14.08 6.79
CA ALA A 172 -15.16 13.88 8.23
C ALA A 172 -16.26 12.84 8.54
N VAL A 173 -17.45 13.03 7.99
CA VAL A 173 -18.61 12.16 8.25
C VAL A 173 -18.47 10.79 7.59
N GLN A 174 -17.76 10.69 6.46
CA GLN A 174 -17.48 9.41 5.79
C GLN A 174 -16.34 8.63 6.47
N ALA A 175 -15.28 9.32 6.91
CA ALA A 175 -14.21 8.75 7.72
C ALA A 175 -14.74 8.17 9.04
N PHE A 176 -15.73 8.83 9.65
CA PHE A 176 -16.41 8.31 10.85
C PHE A 176 -17.28 7.07 10.60
N LYS A 177 -17.77 6.85 9.37
CA LYS A 177 -18.73 5.78 9.06
C LYS A 177 -18.12 4.52 8.45
N ALA A 178 -16.86 4.57 7.99
CA ALA A 178 -16.25 3.51 7.19
C ALA A 178 -15.14 2.72 7.90
N GLY A 179 -15.03 2.80 9.24
CA GLY A 179 -13.92 2.18 9.99
C GLY A 179 -12.57 2.87 9.79
N ILE A 180 -12.53 4.03 9.12
CA ILE A 180 -11.30 4.77 8.81
C ILE A 180 -10.64 5.33 10.09
N MET A 181 -11.43 5.56 11.15
CA MET A 181 -10.89 5.98 12.44
C MET A 181 -10.05 4.90 13.12
N GLU A 182 -10.40 3.63 12.93
CA GLU A 182 -9.76 2.48 13.57
C GLU A 182 -8.43 2.11 12.91
N ILE A 183 -8.22 2.58 11.68
CA ILE A 183 -7.05 2.21 10.87
C ILE A 183 -5.90 3.23 10.96
N ALA A 184 -6.16 4.41 11.49
CA ALA A 184 -5.17 5.48 11.52
C ALA A 184 -4.21 5.27 12.69
N ASP A 185 -2.93 5.18 12.39
CA ASP A 185 -1.88 5.30 13.41
C ASP A 185 -1.48 6.78 13.57
N VAL A 186 -1.66 7.59 12.52
CA VAL A 186 -1.50 9.05 12.52
C VAL A 186 -2.58 9.66 11.62
N PHE A 187 -3.27 10.70 12.10
CA PHE A 187 -4.13 11.53 11.26
C PHE A 187 -3.36 12.73 10.72
N CYS A 188 -3.64 13.10 9.48
CA CYS A 188 -3.10 14.31 8.86
C CYS A 188 -4.24 15.15 8.28
N VAL A 189 -4.54 16.29 8.90
CA VAL A 189 -5.43 17.29 8.31
C VAL A 189 -4.63 18.15 7.34
N ASN A 190 -4.67 17.81 6.05
CA ASN A 190 -3.99 18.55 5.00
C ASN A 190 -4.85 19.70 4.47
N LYS A 191 -4.23 20.63 3.74
CA LYS A 191 -4.86 21.89 3.30
C LYS A 191 -5.42 22.67 4.49
N TYR A 192 -4.65 22.69 5.59
CA TYR A 192 -5.09 23.29 6.85
C TYR A 192 -5.34 24.79 6.76
N ASP A 193 -4.80 25.44 5.73
CA ASP A 193 -5.06 26.84 5.38
C ASP A 193 -6.48 27.08 4.81
N HIS A 194 -7.25 26.03 4.54
CA HIS A 194 -8.63 26.14 4.09
C HIS A 194 -9.60 26.28 5.28
N PRO A 195 -10.71 27.03 5.12
CA PRO A 195 -11.72 27.16 6.17
C PRO A 195 -12.22 25.81 6.67
N GLY A 196 -12.27 25.64 8.00
CA GLY A 196 -12.74 24.42 8.65
C GLY A 196 -11.65 23.46 9.14
N GLY A 197 -10.36 23.78 8.94
CA GLY A 197 -9.23 23.01 9.49
C GLY A 197 -9.34 22.74 11.00
N ASP A 198 -9.51 23.79 11.80
CA ASP A 198 -9.64 23.67 13.25
C ASP A 198 -10.87 22.85 13.66
N ARG A 199 -11.97 22.99 12.91
CA ARG A 199 -13.21 22.24 13.17
C ARG A 199 -12.98 20.74 12.95
N LEU A 200 -12.41 20.37 11.80
CA LEU A 200 -12.11 18.99 11.47
C LEU A 200 -11.14 18.35 12.48
N ARG A 201 -10.08 19.07 12.86
CA ARG A 201 -9.15 18.60 13.89
C ARG A 201 -9.83 18.33 15.23
N ARG A 202 -10.79 19.17 15.64
CA ARG A 202 -11.59 18.94 16.87
C ARG A 202 -12.53 17.75 16.73
N GLU A 203 -13.20 17.61 15.59
CA GLU A 203 -14.10 16.49 15.32
C GLU A 203 -13.35 15.14 15.38
N ILE A 204 -12.15 15.05 14.80
CA ILE A 204 -11.31 13.84 14.89
C ILE A 204 -10.99 13.51 16.35
N ARG A 205 -10.53 14.49 17.14
CA ARG A 205 -10.19 14.28 18.55
C ARG A 205 -11.39 13.83 19.38
N ALA A 206 -12.54 14.48 19.21
CA ALA A 206 -13.77 14.11 19.90
C ALA A 206 -14.20 12.67 19.57
N ALA A 207 -14.04 12.24 18.31
CA ALA A 207 -14.36 10.87 17.93
C ALA A 207 -13.36 9.84 18.50
N GLN A 208 -12.08 10.19 18.59
CA GLN A 208 -11.08 9.34 19.24
C GLN A 208 -11.37 9.14 20.74
N GLU A 209 -11.89 10.17 21.42
CA GLU A 209 -12.31 10.08 22.82
C GLU A 209 -13.52 9.15 23.04
N LEU A 210 -14.39 9.01 22.04
CA LEU A 210 -15.58 8.17 22.09
C LEU A 210 -15.31 6.71 21.70
N GLY A 211 -14.26 6.45 20.93
CA GLY A 211 -13.88 5.11 20.47
C GLY A 211 -12.98 4.38 21.47
N GLU A 212 -12.99 3.05 21.44
CA GLU A 212 -11.96 2.27 22.10
C GLU A 212 -10.61 2.50 21.41
N HIS A 213 -9.58 2.78 22.20
CA HIS A 213 -8.23 2.98 21.72
C HIS A 213 -7.25 2.16 22.54
N GLY A 214 -6.22 1.64 21.88
CA GLY A 214 -5.10 0.98 22.56
C GLY A 214 -4.21 2.00 23.28
N GLU A 215 -3.04 1.55 23.72
CA GLU A 215 -2.04 2.43 24.35
C GLU A 215 -1.54 3.55 23.42
N TRP A 216 -1.63 3.34 22.10
CA TRP A 216 -1.35 4.36 21.10
C TRP A 216 -2.62 5.07 20.66
N LEU A 217 -2.76 6.33 21.08
CA LEU A 217 -3.78 7.23 20.57
C LEU A 217 -3.23 8.00 19.37
N ALA A 218 -3.77 7.75 18.18
CA ALA A 218 -3.25 8.32 16.93
C ALA A 218 -3.18 9.86 16.98
N PRO A 219 -2.00 10.47 16.87
CA PRO A 219 -1.88 11.92 16.89
C PRO A 219 -2.47 12.55 15.63
N VAL A 220 -2.95 13.79 15.75
CA VAL A 220 -3.51 14.58 14.63
C VAL A 220 -2.53 15.68 14.23
N ALA A 221 -1.83 15.46 13.12
CA ALA A 221 -0.99 16.43 12.44
C ALA A 221 -1.82 17.39 11.57
N THR A 222 -1.25 18.55 11.28
CA THR A 222 -1.85 19.56 10.39
C THR A 222 -0.82 19.99 9.37
N THR A 223 -1.17 19.96 8.08
CA THR A 223 -0.22 20.28 7.01
C THR A 223 -0.82 21.20 5.95
N VAL A 224 0.05 21.94 5.30
CA VAL A 224 -0.22 22.57 4.00
C VAL A 224 0.84 22.04 3.04
N ALA A 225 0.60 20.82 2.52
CA ALA A 225 1.61 20.09 1.76
C ALA A 225 2.17 20.86 0.55
N SER A 226 1.34 21.68 -0.10
CA SER A 226 1.76 22.53 -1.22
C SER A 226 2.78 23.61 -0.84
N LYS A 227 2.87 23.98 0.45
CA LYS A 227 3.83 24.93 1.01
C LYS A 227 4.94 24.24 1.82
N GLY A 228 4.86 22.92 2.00
CA GLY A 228 5.77 22.15 2.87
C GLY A 228 5.53 22.33 4.37
N GLU A 229 4.51 23.10 4.79
CA GLU A 229 4.25 23.39 6.19
C GLU A 229 3.71 22.16 6.94
N GLY A 230 4.25 21.89 8.13
CA GLY A 230 3.83 20.78 9.01
C GLY A 230 4.29 19.39 8.56
N VAL A 231 5.01 19.27 7.45
CA VAL A 231 5.48 17.98 6.91
C VAL A 231 6.53 17.34 7.83
N ASP A 232 7.46 18.12 8.36
CA ASP A 232 8.47 17.61 9.29
C ASP A 232 7.84 17.12 10.61
N ASP A 233 6.82 17.81 11.10
CA ASP A 233 6.04 17.38 12.26
C ASP A 233 5.29 16.07 11.99
N LEU A 234 4.67 15.93 10.81
CA LEU A 234 4.05 14.66 10.41
C LEU A 234 5.08 13.53 10.36
N MET A 235 6.25 13.77 9.78
CA MET A 235 7.31 12.76 9.70
C MET A 235 7.81 12.35 11.09
N ARG A 236 7.95 13.31 12.01
CA ARG A 236 8.28 13.03 13.41
C ARG A 236 7.24 12.13 14.08
N LEU A 237 5.95 12.39 13.89
CA LEU A 237 4.88 11.54 14.45
C LEU A 237 4.89 10.12 13.87
N VAL A 238 5.23 9.97 12.58
CA VAL A 238 5.44 8.65 11.96
C VAL A 238 6.62 7.92 12.59
N ASP A 239 7.72 8.62 12.84
CA ASP A 239 8.92 8.06 13.50
C ASP A 239 8.62 7.70 14.97
N GLU A 240 7.81 8.49 15.68
CA GLU A 240 7.33 8.19 17.04
C GLU A 240 6.46 6.93 17.08
N HIS A 241 5.52 6.76 16.15
CA HIS A 241 4.72 5.53 16.07
C HIS A 241 5.61 4.30 15.81
N ARG A 242 6.60 4.43 14.92
CA ARG A 242 7.57 3.37 14.68
C ARG A 242 8.34 3.01 15.95
N ALA A 243 8.78 4.00 16.73
CA ALA A 243 9.45 3.78 18.01
C ALA A 243 8.53 3.06 19.01
N TYR A 244 7.25 3.44 19.07
CA TYR A 244 6.24 2.74 19.86
C TYR A 244 6.08 1.27 19.44
N LEU A 245 6.01 0.97 18.14
CA LEU A 245 5.91 -0.41 17.65
C LEU A 245 7.16 -1.25 17.98
N VAL A 246 8.34 -0.63 18.04
CA VAL A 246 9.56 -1.30 18.50
C VAL A 246 9.45 -1.62 19.99
N ALA A 247 9.10 -0.62 20.82
CA ALA A 247 9.05 -0.74 22.27
C ALA A 247 7.97 -1.72 22.77
N SER A 248 6.80 -1.70 22.13
CA SER A 248 5.66 -2.59 22.44
C SER A 248 5.79 -4.00 21.84
N GLY A 249 6.77 -4.24 20.98
CA GLY A 249 6.86 -5.47 20.18
C GLY A 249 5.83 -5.56 19.03
N GLY A 250 5.08 -4.49 18.77
CA GLY A 250 4.07 -4.40 17.70
C GLY A 250 4.62 -4.59 16.28
N LEU A 251 5.93 -4.36 16.04
CA LEU A 251 6.55 -4.56 14.72
C LEU A 251 6.42 -6.01 14.21
N GLU A 252 6.58 -7.01 15.07
CA GLU A 252 6.48 -8.41 14.64
C GLU A 252 5.02 -8.75 14.28
N ALA A 253 4.05 -8.20 15.00
CA ALA A 253 2.64 -8.32 14.66
C ALA A 253 2.34 -7.66 13.31
N ALA A 254 2.85 -6.46 13.05
CA ALA A 254 2.70 -5.76 11.77
C ALA A 254 3.30 -6.55 10.60
N ARG A 255 4.50 -7.11 10.77
CA ARG A 255 5.11 -8.00 9.77
C ARG A 255 4.27 -9.24 9.50
N ARG A 256 3.75 -9.90 10.53
CA ARG A 256 2.86 -11.07 10.37
C ARG A 256 1.59 -10.71 9.62
N ARG A 257 0.99 -9.54 9.91
CA ARG A 257 -0.16 -9.04 9.15
C ARG A 257 0.18 -8.86 7.66
N ARG A 258 1.31 -8.21 7.33
CA ARG A 258 1.78 -8.06 5.95
C ARG A 258 1.97 -9.37 5.23
N VAL A 259 2.72 -10.30 5.82
CA VAL A 259 2.99 -11.61 5.21
C VAL A 259 1.70 -12.40 5.02
N ARG A 260 0.78 -12.35 6.00
CA ARG A 260 -0.54 -12.98 5.86
C ARG A 260 -1.35 -12.36 4.72
N SER A 261 -1.33 -11.04 4.59
CA SER A 261 -1.99 -10.32 3.49
C SER A 261 -1.43 -10.75 2.15
N GLU A 262 -0.10 -10.81 2.02
CA GLU A 262 0.57 -11.25 0.80
C GLU A 262 0.24 -12.71 0.42
N VAL A 263 0.22 -13.62 1.39
CA VAL A 263 -0.16 -15.02 1.14
C VAL A 263 -1.61 -15.11 0.65
N ARG A 264 -2.53 -14.37 1.28
CA ARG A 264 -3.95 -14.35 0.89
C ARG A 264 -4.13 -13.76 -0.51
N SER A 265 -3.52 -12.62 -0.80
CA SER A 265 -3.57 -12.01 -2.14
C SER A 265 -2.98 -12.94 -3.20
N ALA A 266 -1.82 -13.56 -2.93
CA ALA A 266 -1.17 -14.48 -3.87
C ALA A 266 -1.99 -15.76 -4.11
N LEU A 267 -2.67 -16.27 -3.08
CA LEU A 267 -3.59 -17.41 -3.22
C LEU A 267 -4.78 -17.04 -4.10
N GLY A 268 -5.46 -15.93 -3.79
CA GLY A 268 -6.61 -15.45 -4.56
C GLY A 268 -6.26 -15.21 -6.02
N GLU A 269 -5.10 -14.61 -6.30
CA GLU A 269 -4.64 -14.36 -7.67
C GLU A 269 -4.39 -15.67 -8.45
N ARG A 270 -3.80 -16.68 -7.81
CA ARG A 270 -3.55 -17.98 -8.45
C ARG A 270 -4.84 -18.73 -8.73
N LEU A 271 -5.77 -18.76 -7.77
CA LEU A 271 -7.08 -19.38 -7.95
C LEU A 271 -7.82 -18.71 -9.11
N ARG A 272 -7.93 -17.37 -9.10
CA ARG A 272 -8.60 -16.63 -10.17
C ARG A 272 -8.03 -16.94 -11.55
N ARG A 273 -6.70 -17.05 -11.68
CA ARG A 273 -6.05 -17.39 -12.95
C ARG A 273 -6.34 -18.79 -13.46
N GLN A 274 -6.50 -19.77 -12.57
CA GLN A 274 -6.85 -21.14 -12.96
C GLN A 274 -8.32 -21.28 -13.38
N LEU A 275 -9.17 -20.31 -13.01
CA LEU A 275 -10.61 -20.32 -13.24
C LEU A 275 -11.05 -19.62 -14.55
N VAL A 276 -10.14 -18.98 -15.28
CA VAL A 276 -10.47 -18.24 -16.52
C VAL A 276 -10.69 -19.18 -17.72
N ASP A 277 -10.16 -20.41 -17.66
CA ASP A 277 -10.43 -21.43 -18.69
C ASP A 277 -11.79 -22.08 -18.43
N GLY A 278 -12.78 -21.82 -19.30
CA GLY A 278 -14.14 -22.38 -19.22
C GLY A 278 -15.22 -21.43 -18.68
N GLU A 279 -14.89 -20.16 -18.45
CA GLU A 279 -15.82 -19.16 -17.89
C GLU A 279 -17.07 -18.96 -18.77
N GLU A 280 -16.92 -18.90 -20.10
CA GLU A 280 -18.05 -18.76 -21.03
C GLU A 280 -18.98 -19.99 -21.01
N GLU A 281 -18.43 -21.20 -20.99
CA GLU A 281 -19.25 -22.44 -20.94
C GLU A 281 -20.02 -22.54 -19.61
N ALA A 282 -19.39 -22.11 -18.52
CA ALA A 282 -20.02 -22.02 -17.21
C ALA A 282 -21.15 -20.97 -17.17
N VAL A 283 -20.92 -19.79 -17.76
CA VAL A 283 -21.94 -18.74 -17.89
C VAL A 283 -23.12 -19.23 -18.73
N ASP A 284 -22.85 -19.87 -19.87
CA ASP A 284 -23.88 -20.46 -20.74
C ASP A 284 -24.70 -21.54 -20.02
N ALA A 285 -24.07 -22.37 -19.18
CA ALA A 285 -24.78 -23.37 -18.39
C ALA A 285 -25.74 -22.73 -17.37
N VAL A 286 -25.33 -21.64 -16.73
CA VAL A 286 -26.17 -20.87 -15.79
C VAL A 286 -27.31 -20.16 -16.50
N LEU A 287 -27.03 -19.48 -17.61
CA LEU A 287 -28.05 -18.78 -18.41
C LEU A 287 -29.09 -19.76 -18.97
N ALA A 288 -28.67 -20.97 -19.34
CA ALA A 288 -29.57 -22.04 -19.79
C ALA A 288 -30.33 -22.72 -18.64
N GLY A 289 -30.08 -22.36 -17.38
CA GLY A 289 -30.71 -22.97 -16.20
C GLY A 289 -30.28 -24.43 -15.97
N ARG A 290 -29.15 -24.86 -16.53
CA ARG A 290 -28.61 -26.22 -16.35
C ARG A 290 -27.83 -26.37 -15.04
N LEU A 291 -27.21 -25.30 -14.57
CA LEU A 291 -26.47 -25.21 -13.31
C LEU A 291 -26.80 -23.89 -12.61
N SER A 292 -26.70 -23.85 -11.29
CA SER A 292 -26.64 -22.62 -10.51
C SER A 292 -25.21 -22.05 -10.46
N PRO A 293 -25.04 -20.75 -10.18
CA PRO A 293 -23.71 -20.18 -9.94
C PRO A 293 -22.90 -20.92 -8.88
N GLU A 294 -23.55 -21.40 -7.81
CA GLU A 294 -22.91 -22.15 -6.74
C GLU A 294 -22.39 -23.52 -7.22
N GLU A 295 -23.18 -24.25 -8.02
CA GLU A 295 -22.76 -25.52 -8.60
C GLU A 295 -21.58 -25.36 -9.54
N VAL A 296 -21.57 -24.29 -10.35
CA VAL A 296 -20.43 -23.93 -11.21
C VAL A 296 -19.17 -23.68 -10.37
N VAL A 297 -19.28 -22.93 -9.28
CA VAL A 297 -18.14 -22.65 -8.38
C VAL A 297 -17.63 -23.94 -7.75
N ASP A 298 -18.50 -24.82 -7.27
CA ASP A 298 -18.13 -26.09 -6.65
C ASP A 298 -17.42 -27.03 -7.64
N ASP A 299 -17.89 -27.11 -8.88
CA ASP A 299 -17.26 -27.91 -9.92
C ASP A 299 -15.89 -27.34 -10.31
N LEU A 300 -15.79 -26.02 -10.49
CA LEU A 300 -14.52 -25.34 -10.76
C LEU A 300 -13.50 -25.52 -9.61
N LEU A 301 -13.95 -25.43 -8.36
CA LEU A 301 -13.09 -25.67 -7.19
C LEU A 301 -12.65 -27.13 -7.11
N ARG A 302 -13.54 -28.08 -7.41
CA ARG A 302 -13.18 -29.50 -7.50
C ARG A 302 -12.10 -29.73 -8.54
N ASP A 303 -12.24 -29.16 -9.72
CA ASP A 303 -11.24 -29.30 -10.79
C ASP A 303 -9.88 -28.72 -10.38
N VAL A 304 -9.87 -27.56 -9.72
CA VAL A 304 -8.62 -26.94 -9.23
C VAL A 304 -7.98 -27.76 -8.10
N LEU A 305 -8.77 -28.31 -7.18
CA LEU A 305 -8.26 -29.05 -6.01
C LEU A 305 -7.86 -30.49 -6.33
N PHE A 306 -8.50 -31.12 -7.32
CA PHE A 306 -8.31 -32.54 -7.64
C PHE A 306 -7.63 -32.81 -8.99
N ARG A 307 -7.29 -31.79 -9.78
CA ARG A 307 -6.28 -31.93 -10.86
C ARG A 307 -4.93 -32.29 -10.22
N SER A 308 -4.62 -33.58 -10.21
CA SER A 308 -3.26 -34.06 -9.88
C SER A 308 -2.27 -33.57 -10.94
N PRO A 309 -1.06 -33.13 -10.56
CA PRO A 309 0.01 -32.81 -11.51
C PRO A 309 0.48 -34.05 -12.28
#